data_AF-A0A528IVE0-F1
#
_entry.id   AF-A0A528IVE0-F1
#
_cell.length_a   1.000
_cell.length_b   1.000
_cell.length_c   1.000
_cell.angle_alpha   90.00
_cell.angle_beta   90.00
_cell.angle_gamma   90.00
#
_symmetry.space_group_name_H-M   'P 1'
#
loop_
_entity.id
_entity.type
_entity.pdbx_description
1 polymer ?
#
loop_
_entity_poly.entity_id
_entity_poly.type
_entity_poly.pdbx_seq_one_letter_code
_entity_poly.pdbx_strand_id
1 'polypeptide(L)'
;MKSKLLDLEREKQNLGRELQAMAAAESIVEFHPTAVTVYRRQVSELQDALQSDERERHEAARIIRSLVTGIEIIPTERRGQVELKVRGALAELLNLPNRKRERRLTLQ
;
A
#
# COMPACT_ATOMS: atom_id res chain seq x y z
N MET A 1 40.66 -34.00 -1.45
CA MET A 1 40.31 -32.61 -1.85
C MET A 1 39.10 -32.57 -2.79
N LYS A 2 39.01 -33.43 -3.81
CA LYS A 2 37.87 -33.47 -4.76
C LYS A 2 36.51 -33.82 -4.15
N SER A 3 36.46 -34.68 -3.12
CA SER A 3 35.17 -35.02 -2.46
C SER A 3 34.59 -33.84 -1.70
N LYS A 4 35.42 -33.11 -0.95
CA LYS A 4 35.00 -31.95 -0.16
C LYS A 4 34.43 -30.82 -1.03
N LEU A 5 34.96 -30.67 -2.24
CA LEU A 5 34.43 -29.72 -3.23
C LEU A 5 33.05 -30.16 -3.74
N LEU A 6 32.89 -31.44 -4.07
CA LEU A 6 31.60 -32.03 -4.49
C LEU A 6 30.52 -31.93 -3.40
N ASP A 7 30.90 -32.10 -2.15
CA ASP A 7 29.98 -31.99 -1.00
C ASP A 7 29.49 -30.54 -0.83
N LEU A 8 30.40 -29.56 -0.91
CA LEU A 8 30.06 -28.13 -0.88
C LEU A 8 29.19 -27.70 -2.07
N GLU A 9 29.43 -28.27 -3.26
CA GLU A 9 28.62 -27.99 -4.45
C GLU A 9 27.16 -28.46 -4.27
N ARG A 10 26.97 -29.64 -3.66
CA ARG A 10 25.64 -30.17 -3.33
C ARG A 10 24.95 -29.34 -2.27
N GLU A 11 25.68 -28.96 -1.22
CA GLU A 11 25.14 -28.13 -0.14
C GLU A 11 24.67 -26.78 -0.69
N LYS A 12 25.50 -26.12 -1.51
CA LYS A 12 25.13 -24.88 -2.21
C LYS A 12 23.88 -25.04 -3.07
N GLN A 13 23.77 -26.14 -3.83
CA GLN A 13 22.56 -26.41 -4.63
C GLN A 13 21.32 -26.61 -3.76
N ASN A 14 21.45 -27.28 -2.62
CA ASN A 14 20.34 -27.50 -1.70
C ASN A 14 19.87 -26.19 -1.06
N LEU A 15 20.78 -25.38 -0.52
CA LEU A 15 20.45 -24.05 0.01
C LEU A 15 19.85 -23.13 -1.07
N GLY A 16 20.35 -23.20 -2.31
CA GLY A 16 19.80 -22.44 -3.42
C GLY A 16 18.34 -22.79 -3.73
N ARG A 17 17.99 -24.09 -3.66
CA ARG A 17 16.60 -24.55 -3.82
C ARG A 17 15.71 -24.12 -2.66
N GLU A 18 16.22 -24.17 -1.44
CA GLU A 18 15.49 -23.77 -0.24
C GLU A 18 15.15 -22.27 -0.26
N LEU A 19 16.12 -21.42 -0.61
CA LEU A 19 15.91 -19.98 -0.79
C LEU A 19 14.89 -19.66 -1.89
N GLN A 20 14.94 -20.39 -3.02
CA GLN A 20 13.95 -20.24 -4.08
C GLN A 20 12.55 -20.65 -3.63
N ALA A 21 12.42 -21.72 -2.84
CA ALA A 21 11.15 -22.15 -2.28
C ALA A 21 10.59 -21.13 -1.27
N MET A 22 11.44 -20.52 -0.44
CA MET A 22 11.05 -19.46 0.48
C MET A 22 10.64 -18.17 -0.23
N ALA A 23 11.30 -17.80 -1.32
CA ALA A 23 10.93 -16.63 -2.13
C ALA A 23 9.65 -16.87 -2.95
N ALA A 24 9.39 -18.11 -3.35
CA ALA A 24 8.16 -18.51 -4.04
C ALA A 24 6.97 -18.71 -3.08
N ALA A 25 7.23 -18.93 -1.79
CA ALA A 25 6.20 -18.89 -0.77
C ALA A 25 5.66 -17.46 -0.68
N GLU A 26 4.42 -17.28 -1.11
CA GLU A 26 3.71 -16.01 -0.99
C GLU A 26 3.76 -15.59 0.48
N SER A 27 4.47 -14.50 0.78
CA SER A 27 4.54 -13.96 2.13
C SER A 27 3.13 -13.56 2.53
N ILE A 28 2.44 -14.46 3.23
CA ILE A 28 1.17 -14.16 3.87
C ILE A 28 1.52 -13.13 4.94
N VAL A 29 1.33 -11.85 4.62
CA VAL A 29 1.43 -10.78 5.59
C VAL A 29 0.25 -10.95 6.54
N GLU A 30 0.48 -11.69 7.62
CA GLU A 30 -0.48 -11.79 8.70
C GLU A 30 -0.55 -10.45 9.41
N PHE A 31 -1.71 -9.79 9.32
CA PHE A 31 -1.96 -8.60 10.10
C PHE A 31 -2.05 -8.99 11.58
N HIS A 32 -1.15 -8.43 12.39
CA HIS A 32 -1.26 -8.56 13.83
C HIS A 32 -2.64 -8.03 14.28
N PRO A 33 -3.35 -8.69 15.21
CA PRO A 33 -4.71 -8.30 15.61
C PRO A 33 -4.82 -6.82 16.03
N THR A 34 -3.79 -6.30 16.69
CA THR A 34 -3.72 -4.91 17.15
C THR A 34 -3.46 -3.90 16.03
N ALA A 35 -2.94 -4.33 14.87
CA ALA A 35 -2.58 -3.41 13.77
C ALA A 35 -3.79 -2.64 13.25
N VAL A 36 -4.95 -3.28 13.19
CA VAL A 36 -6.21 -2.63 12.79
C VAL A 36 -6.62 -1.55 13.79
N THR A 37 -6.49 -1.83 15.08
CA THR A 37 -6.83 -0.87 16.15
C THR A 37 -5.90 0.34 16.11
N VAL A 38 -4.58 0.11 15.94
CA VAL A 38 -3.60 1.20 15.83
C VAL A 38 -3.87 2.05 14.60
N TYR A 39 -4.11 1.42 13.44
CA TYR A 39 -4.45 2.14 12.22
C TYR A 39 -5.69 3.02 12.39
N ARG A 40 -6.76 2.48 12.99
CA ARG A 40 -7.99 3.25 13.26
C ARG A 40 -7.74 4.46 14.16
N ARG A 41 -6.92 4.29 15.20
CA ARG A 41 -6.55 5.40 16.10
C ARG A 41 -5.79 6.49 15.35
N GLN A 42 -4.78 6.11 14.57
CA GLN A 42 -3.98 7.05 13.77
C GLN A 42 -4.82 7.82 12.75
N VAL A 43 -5.79 7.17 12.10
CA VAL A 43 -6.71 7.84 11.18
C VAL A 43 -7.62 8.83 11.91
N SER A 44 -8.09 8.50 13.12
CA SER A 44 -8.87 9.42 13.94
C SER A 44 -8.05 10.64 14.36
N GLU A 45 -6.84 10.42 14.89
CA GLU A 45 -5.92 11.50 15.28
C GLU A 45 -5.60 12.43 14.10
N LEU A 46 -5.43 11.88 12.89
CA LEU A 46 -5.24 12.66 11.67
C LEU A 46 -6.49 13.48 11.30
N GLN A 47 -7.68 12.89 11.41
CA GLN A 47 -8.93 13.59 11.15
C GLN A 47 -9.11 14.77 12.11
N ASP A 48 -8.83 14.56 13.40
CA ASP A 48 -8.90 15.60 14.41
C ASP A 48 -7.90 16.73 14.09
N ALA A 49 -6.65 16.39 13.78
CA ALA A 49 -5.62 17.37 13.41
C ALA A 49 -5.98 18.21 12.17
N LEU A 50 -6.73 17.67 11.21
CA LEU A 50 -7.23 18.43 10.05
C LEU A 50 -8.34 19.42 10.41
N GLN A 51 -9.00 19.24 11.55
CA GLN A 51 -10.08 20.08 12.07
C GLN A 51 -9.64 21.00 13.20
N SER A 52 -8.41 20.82 13.72
CA SER A 52 -7.75 21.62 14.73
C SER A 52 -7.42 23.05 14.28
N ASP A 53 -6.66 23.75 15.14
CA ASP A 53 -6.11 25.07 14.88
C ASP A 53 -5.26 25.13 13.59
N GLU A 54 -4.99 26.36 13.14
CA GLU A 54 -4.31 26.62 11.87
C GLU A 54 -2.97 25.88 11.74
N ARG A 55 -2.22 25.76 12.85
CA ARG A 55 -0.87 25.21 12.82
C ARG A 55 -0.91 23.70 12.66
N GLU A 56 -1.70 23.01 13.48
CA GLU A 56 -1.87 21.56 13.40
C GLU A 56 -2.49 21.16 12.06
N ARG A 57 -3.51 21.91 11.61
CA ARG A 57 -4.14 21.68 10.31
C ARG A 57 -3.17 21.83 9.15
N HIS A 58 -2.30 22.85 9.20
CA HIS A 58 -1.32 23.07 8.13
C HIS A 58 -0.31 21.93 8.05
N GLU A 59 0.16 21.43 9.19
CA GLU A 59 1.08 20.30 9.26
C GLU A 59 0.44 19.00 8.72
N ALA A 60 -0.78 18.67 9.19
CA ALA A 60 -1.53 17.52 8.69
C ALA A 60 -1.78 17.62 7.18
N ALA A 61 -2.20 18.79 6.71
CA ALA A 61 -2.44 19.03 5.28
C ALA A 61 -1.15 18.99 4.43
N ARG A 62 0.01 19.32 5.01
CA ARG A 62 1.31 19.17 4.35
C ARG A 62 1.69 17.70 4.18
N ILE A 63 1.47 16.88 5.20
CA ILE A 63 1.70 15.43 5.14
C ILE A 63 0.79 14.79 4.08
N ILE A 64 -0.49 15.15 4.05
CA ILE A 64 -1.40 14.61 3.02
C ILE A 64 -0.97 15.05 1.62
N ARG A 65 -0.55 16.32 1.46
CA ARG A 65 -0.06 16.82 0.18
C ARG A 65 1.20 16.10 -0.30
N SER A 66 2.06 15.61 0.58
CA SER A 66 3.24 14.83 0.16
C SER A 66 2.87 13.49 -0.48
N LEU A 67 1.67 12.96 -0.20
CA LEU A 67 1.14 11.74 -0.81
C LEU A 67 0.45 12.00 -2.17
N VAL A 68 0.22 13.27 -2.52
CA VAL A 68 -0.42 13.67 -3.77
C VAL A 68 0.63 14.09 -4.78
N THR A 69 0.67 13.40 -5.92
CA THR A 69 1.56 13.76 -7.04
C THR A 69 0.90 14.78 -7.97
N GLY A 70 -0.43 14.84 -8.00
CA GLY A 70 -1.16 15.82 -8.80
C GLY A 70 -2.68 15.73 -8.59
N ILE A 71 -3.37 16.79 -9.01
CA ILE A 71 -4.82 16.85 -9.04
C ILE A 71 -5.23 17.20 -10.47
N GLU A 72 -6.00 16.33 -11.10
CA GLU A 72 -6.62 16.61 -12.40
C GLU A 72 -8.00 17.20 -12.18
N ILE A 73 -8.27 18.28 -12.92
CA ILE A 73 -9.57 18.94 -12.94
C ILE A 73 -10.18 18.63 -14.30
N ILE A 74 -11.27 17.88 -14.31
CA ILE A 74 -11.95 17.44 -15.53
C ILE A 74 -13.27 18.22 -15.64
N PRO A 75 -13.41 19.10 -16.64
CA PRO A 75 -14.68 19.77 -16.89
C PRO A 75 -15.78 18.76 -17.22
N THR A 76 -16.99 19.00 -16.73
CA THR A 76 -18.16 18.18 -17.09
C THR A 76 -19.10 18.94 -18.03
N GLU A 77 -20.10 18.25 -18.57
CA GLU A 77 -21.09 18.84 -19.51
C GLU A 77 -21.97 19.91 -18.84
N ARG A 78 -22.11 19.87 -17.51
CA ARG A 78 -22.92 20.84 -16.77
C ARG A 78 -22.07 22.05 -16.37
N ARG A 79 -22.56 23.24 -16.71
CA ARG A 79 -21.93 24.51 -16.33
C ARG A 79 -21.73 24.58 -14.81
N GLY A 80 -20.48 24.78 -14.40
CA GLY A 80 -20.09 24.89 -12.99
C GLY A 80 -19.79 23.56 -12.29
N GLN A 81 -19.88 22.43 -12.98
CA GLN A 81 -19.50 21.13 -12.44
C GLN A 81 -18.14 20.68 -12.97
N VAL A 82 -17.25 20.32 -12.05
CA VAL A 82 -15.94 19.75 -12.35
C VAL A 82 -15.78 18.45 -11.56
N GLU A 83 -15.18 17.45 -12.20
CA GLU A 83 -14.72 16.23 -11.54
C GLU A 83 -13.25 16.41 -11.15
N LEU A 84 -12.89 15.97 -9.95
CA LEU A 84 -11.52 16.01 -9.44
C LEU A 84 -10.97 14.60 -9.36
N LYS A 85 -9.80 14.36 -9.95
CA LYS A 85 -9.06 13.10 -9.77
C LYS A 85 -7.74 13.36 -9.08
N VAL A 86 -7.49 12.63 -8.00
CA VAL A 86 -6.22 12.65 -7.27
C VAL A 86 -5.27 11.65 -7.91
N ARG A 87 -3.99 12.02 -8.07
CA ARG A 87 -2.88 11.14 -8.48
C ARG A 87 -1.87 10.96 -7.36
N GLY A 88 -1.17 9.83 -7.36
CA GLY A 88 -0.11 9.49 -6.41
C GLY A 88 -0.52 8.41 -5.40
N ALA A 89 0.25 8.26 -4.33
CA ALA A 89 0.03 7.24 -3.31
C ALA A 89 -1.36 7.36 -2.65
N LEU A 90 -1.86 8.59 -2.48
CA LEU A 90 -3.19 8.81 -1.93
C LEU A 90 -4.31 8.25 -2.84
N ALA A 91 -4.12 8.29 -4.16
CA ALA A 91 -5.09 7.74 -5.11
C ALA A 91 -5.19 6.21 -4.97
N GLU A 92 -4.08 5.53 -4.72
CA GLU A 92 -4.06 4.07 -4.50
C GLU A 92 -4.82 3.69 -3.23
N LEU A 93 -4.63 4.44 -2.15
CA LEU A 93 -5.36 4.26 -0.89
C LEU A 93 -6.87 4.47 -1.05
N LEU A 94 -7.28 5.50 -1.81
CA LEU A 94 -8.70 5.77 -2.06
C LEU A 94 -9.36 4.72 -2.96
N ASN A 95 -8.60 4.09 -3.86
CA ASN A 95 -9.09 3.06 -4.78
C ASN A 95 -9.08 1.63 -4.20
N LEU A 96 -8.45 1.41 -3.04
CA LEU A 96 -8.39 0.11 -2.35
C LEU A 96 -9.75 -0.60 -2.21
N PRO A 97 -10.84 0.09 -1.81
CA PRO A 97 -12.17 -0.52 -1.69
C PRO A 97 -12.71 -1.07 -3.02
N ASN A 98 -12.39 -0.41 -4.15
CA ASN A 98 -12.86 -0.81 -5.48
C ASN A 98 -12.09 -2.03 -6.02
N ARG A 99 -10.82 -2.19 -5.65
CA ARG A 99 -9.95 -3.30 -6.06
C ARG A 99 -10.46 -4.69 -5.64
N LYS A 100 -11.22 -4.78 -4.53
CA LYS A 100 -11.79 -6.05 -4.03
C LYS A 100 -12.98 -6.54 -4.86
N ARG A 101 -13.68 -5.69 -5.63
CA ARG A 101 -14.85 -6.09 -6.41
C ARG A 101 -14.47 -6.81 -7.70
N GLU A 102 -13.39 -6.40 -8.36
CA GLU A 102 -13.00 -6.96 -9.66
C GLU A 102 -12.48 -8.41 -9.57
N ARG A 103 -11.74 -8.77 -8.50
CA ARG A 103 -11.20 -10.13 -8.32
C ARG A 103 -12.25 -11.21 -8.05
N ARG A 104 -13.50 -10.84 -7.75
CA ARG A 104 -14.59 -11.80 -7.52
C ARG A 104 -15.39 -12.10 -8.79
N LEU A 105 -15.22 -11.31 -9.85
CA LEU A 105 -15.98 -11.47 -11.11
C LEU A 105 -15.26 -12.34 -12.15
N THR A 106 -14.06 -12.83 -11.87
CA THR A 106 -13.27 -13.72 -12.75
C THR A 106 -13.25 -15.19 -12.30
N LEU A 107 -14.12 -15.59 -11.38
CA LEU A 107 -14.25 -16.97 -10.90
C LEU A 107 -15.71 -17.47 -10.94
N GLN A 108 -16.39 -17.29 -12.08
CA GLN A 108 -17.64 -18.00 -12.41
C GLN A 108 -17.53 -18.65 -13.78
#